data_AF-A0A522A985-F1
#
_entry.id   AF-A0A522A985-F1
#
_cell.length_a   1.000
_cell.length_b   1.000
_cell.length_c   1.000
_cell.angle_alpha   90.00
_cell.angle_beta   90.00
_cell.angle_gamma   90.00
#
_symmetry.space_group_name_H-M   'P 1'
#
loop_
_entity.id
_entity.type
_entity.pdbx_description
1 polymer ?
#
loop_
_entity_poly.entity_id
_entity_poly.type
_entity_poly.pdbx_seq_one_letter_code
_entity_poly.pdbx_strand_id
1 'polypeptide(L)'
;MKRKIFLSATLTASLWWSHPAQAADTSVQPEARAQTAPVPHKKDAADDPAIWIHPTNPESSLILGTDKQGGLHTYNLDGTPNELVSDGSKPNNVDVFYGFKLDGRTVDLAIASVRGGKKASGVKVWAIDAATRRLSDVTDAFL
;
A
#
# COMPACT_ATOMS: atom_id res chain seq x y z
N MET A 1 54.33 40.02 64.10
CA MET A 1 53.44 38.98 63.55
C MET A 1 52.57 39.58 62.45
N LYS A 2 52.79 39.21 61.18
CA LYS A 2 51.95 39.64 60.04
C LYS A 2 51.30 38.39 59.44
N ARG A 3 49.97 38.27 59.55
CA ARG A 3 49.19 37.15 59.00
C ARG A 3 49.13 37.30 57.47
N LYS A 4 49.68 36.34 56.73
CA LYS A 4 49.50 36.23 55.27
C LYS A 4 48.22 35.43 55.01
N ILE A 5 47.24 36.06 54.38
CA ILE A 5 46.00 35.43 53.94
C ILE A 5 46.29 34.77 52.58
N PHE A 6 46.05 33.47 52.46
CA PHE A 6 46.05 32.76 51.19
C PHE A 6 44.62 32.76 50.64
N LEU A 7 44.40 33.39 49.48
CA LEU A 7 43.17 33.22 48.72
C LEU A 7 43.27 31.92 47.92
N SER A 8 42.41 30.95 48.23
CA SER A 8 42.18 29.79 47.37
C SER A 8 41.25 30.21 46.23
N ALA A 9 41.73 30.14 44.99
CA ALA A 9 40.89 30.33 43.81
C ALA A 9 40.36 28.97 43.35
N THR A 10 39.07 28.72 43.54
CA THR A 10 38.39 27.55 42.99
C THR A 10 38.13 27.80 41.50
N LEU A 11 38.79 27.03 40.64
CA LEU A 11 38.59 27.07 39.19
C LEU A 11 37.38 26.19 38.84
N THR A 12 36.21 26.78 38.57
CA THR A 12 35.08 26.04 37.97
C THR A 12 35.35 25.89 36.48
N ALA A 13 35.82 24.72 36.06
CA ALA A 13 35.82 24.33 34.65
C ALA A 13 34.38 24.01 34.22
N SER A 14 33.73 24.93 33.52
CA SER A 14 32.51 24.64 32.78
C SER A 14 32.85 23.69 31.63
N LEU A 15 32.38 22.44 31.69
CA LEU A 15 32.40 21.54 30.54
C LEU A 15 31.35 22.03 29.54
N TRP A 16 31.80 22.57 28.41
CA TRP A 16 30.95 22.87 27.26
C TRP A 16 30.63 21.54 26.58
N TRP A 17 29.46 20.95 26.88
CA TRP A 17 28.95 19.83 26.11
C TRP A 17 28.68 20.32 24.69
N SER A 18 29.56 19.97 23.76
CA SER A 18 29.34 20.22 22.34
C SER A 18 28.19 19.32 21.90
N HIS A 19 27.02 19.90 21.62
CA HIS A 19 25.96 19.15 20.96
C HIS A 19 26.44 18.87 19.53
N PRO A 20 26.38 17.63 19.02
CA PRO A 20 26.65 17.39 17.61
C PRO A 20 25.69 18.25 16.79
N ALA A 21 26.21 18.92 15.77
CA ALA A 21 25.36 19.66 14.83
C ALA A 21 24.37 18.68 14.21
N GLN A 22 23.07 18.94 14.36
CA GLN A 22 22.01 18.18 13.70
C GLN A 22 22.28 18.24 12.20
N ALA A 23 22.52 17.09 11.56
CA ALA A 23 22.62 17.04 10.10
C ALA A 23 21.32 17.63 9.51
N ALA A 24 21.45 18.52 8.54
CA ALA A 24 20.29 19.07 7.85
C ALA A 24 19.54 17.93 7.16
N ASP A 25 18.31 17.68 7.61
CA ASP A 25 17.44 16.66 7.04
C ASP A 25 17.05 17.11 5.62
N THR A 26 17.62 16.47 4.60
CA THR A 26 17.32 16.79 3.21
C THR A 26 16.01 16.09 2.85
N SER A 27 14.90 16.83 2.95
CA SER A 27 13.60 16.33 2.50
C SER A 27 13.47 16.41 0.98
N VAL A 28 13.23 15.26 0.34
CA VAL A 28 12.86 15.19 -1.09
C VAL A 28 11.34 15.20 -1.18
N GLN A 29 10.78 16.03 -2.07
CA GLN A 29 9.35 16.12 -2.34
C GLN A 29 9.05 15.51 -3.73
N PRO A 30 8.63 14.24 -3.82
CA PRO A 30 8.31 13.63 -5.09
C PRO A 30 6.99 14.19 -5.65
N GLU A 31 6.92 14.35 -6.96
CA GLU A 31 5.69 14.69 -7.66
C GLU A 31 5.06 13.43 -8.25
N ALA A 32 3.75 13.26 -8.04
CA ALA A 32 2.99 12.24 -8.73
C ALA A 32 2.97 12.53 -10.25
N ARG A 33 3.13 11.49 -11.06
CA ARG A 33 3.11 11.59 -12.53
C ARG A 33 1.73 11.29 -13.14
N ALA A 34 0.90 10.56 -12.40
CA ALA A 34 -0.45 10.15 -12.81
C ALA A 34 -1.31 9.88 -11.57
N GLN A 35 -2.62 9.76 -11.79
CA GLN A 35 -3.60 9.36 -10.78
C GLN A 35 -4.69 8.52 -11.44
N THR A 36 -5.29 7.59 -10.70
CA THR A 36 -6.43 6.82 -11.19
C THR A 36 -7.68 7.70 -11.33
N ALA A 37 -8.62 7.27 -12.16
CA ALA A 37 -9.98 7.79 -12.11
C ALA A 37 -10.57 7.56 -10.70
N PRO A 38 -11.37 8.51 -10.19
CA PRO A 38 -11.94 8.41 -8.85
C PRO A 38 -12.94 7.24 -8.75
N VAL A 39 -12.99 6.61 -7.58
CA VAL A 39 -14.08 5.69 -7.23
C VAL A 39 -15.42 6.43 -7.17
N PRO A 40 -16.56 5.78 -7.43
CA PRO A 40 -17.87 6.45 -7.44
C PRO A 40 -18.38 6.82 -6.04
N HIS A 41 -17.84 6.22 -4.99
CA HIS A 41 -18.25 6.46 -3.61
C HIS A 41 -17.48 7.63 -2.95
N LYS A 42 -18.16 8.34 -2.05
CA LYS A 42 -17.62 9.51 -1.35
C LYS A 42 -16.99 9.11 -0.01
N LYS A 43 -16.24 10.05 0.60
CA LYS A 43 -15.59 9.90 1.93
C LYS A 43 -14.50 8.82 1.90
N ASP A 44 -14.41 8.01 2.95
CA ASP A 44 -13.48 6.87 3.06
C ASP A 44 -13.98 5.71 2.20
N ALA A 45 -13.54 5.68 0.94
CA ALA A 45 -13.92 4.69 -0.07
C ALA A 45 -12.70 4.01 -0.68
N ALA A 46 -11.88 4.75 -1.43
CA ALA A 46 -10.59 4.27 -1.92
C ALA A 46 -9.62 4.07 -0.75
N ASP A 47 -9.02 2.89 -0.62
CA ASP A 47 -8.14 2.56 0.52
C ASP A 47 -6.78 2.01 0.11
N ASP A 48 -6.76 0.90 -0.62
CA ASP A 48 -5.54 0.10 -0.78
C ASP A 48 -5.27 -0.25 -2.24
N PRO A 49 -4.06 0.08 -2.74
CA PRO A 49 -3.64 -0.32 -4.07
C PRO A 49 -2.77 -1.60 -4.05
N ALA A 50 -2.87 -2.39 -5.12
CA ALA A 50 -1.87 -3.38 -5.49
C ALA A 50 -1.53 -3.24 -6.98
N ILE A 51 -0.38 -3.76 -7.41
CA ILE A 51 0.01 -3.76 -8.83
C ILE A 51 0.16 -5.20 -9.28
N TRP A 52 -0.61 -5.58 -10.30
CA TRP A 52 -0.38 -6.83 -11.03
C TRP A 52 0.52 -6.56 -12.23
N ILE A 53 1.67 -7.22 -12.28
CA ILE A 53 2.62 -7.12 -13.37
C ILE A 53 2.27 -8.15 -14.44
N HIS A 54 1.96 -7.67 -15.64
CA HIS A 54 1.64 -8.55 -16.76
C HIS A 54 2.87 -9.39 -17.15
N PRO A 55 2.75 -10.73 -17.30
CA PRO A 55 3.90 -11.65 -17.35
C PRO A 55 4.85 -11.44 -18.54
N THR A 56 4.34 -10.91 -19.66
CA THR A 56 5.11 -10.74 -20.91
C THR A 56 5.13 -9.31 -21.46
N ASN A 57 4.36 -8.39 -20.88
CA ASN A 57 4.20 -7.03 -21.39
C ASN A 57 3.95 -6.04 -20.25
N PRO A 58 4.99 -5.52 -19.59
CA PRO A 58 4.86 -4.66 -18.41
C PRO A 58 3.95 -3.44 -18.61
N GLU A 59 3.84 -2.89 -19.82
CA GLU A 59 2.94 -1.77 -20.14
C GLU A 59 1.45 -2.14 -20.05
N SER A 60 1.13 -3.43 -20.13
CA SER A 60 -0.22 -3.98 -19.94
C SER A 60 -0.53 -4.39 -18.49
N SER A 61 0.33 -4.02 -17.53
CA SER A 61 0.07 -4.23 -16.11
C SER A 61 -1.19 -3.49 -15.65
N LEU A 62 -1.68 -3.86 -14.47
CA LEU A 62 -2.86 -3.27 -13.87
C LEU A 62 -2.55 -2.71 -12.48
N ILE A 63 -3.16 -1.57 -12.18
CA ILE A 63 -3.34 -1.11 -10.81
C ILE A 63 -4.66 -1.68 -10.31
N LEU A 64 -4.65 -2.36 -9.18
CA LEU A 64 -5.83 -2.80 -8.46
C LEU A 64 -6.09 -1.80 -7.33
N GLY A 65 -7.33 -1.43 -7.09
CA GLY A 65 -7.70 -0.50 -6.01
C GLY A 65 -8.99 -0.92 -5.35
N THR A 66 -9.01 -0.99 -4.02
CA THR A 66 -10.22 -1.28 -3.26
C THR A 66 -11.11 -0.05 -3.12
N ASP A 67 -12.41 -0.23 -3.36
CA ASP A 67 -13.46 0.66 -2.90
C ASP A 67 -14.21 -0.04 -1.76
N LYS A 68 -13.92 0.36 -0.51
CA LYS A 68 -14.51 -0.20 0.72
C LYS A 68 -16.03 -0.19 0.75
N GLN A 69 -16.66 0.69 -0.04
CA GLN A 69 -18.11 0.85 -0.09
C GLN A 69 -18.71 0.12 -1.30
N GLY A 70 -17.90 -0.20 -2.31
CA GLY A 70 -18.29 -0.88 -3.54
C GLY A 70 -17.59 -2.22 -3.71
N GLY A 71 -16.51 -2.22 -4.48
CA GLY A 71 -15.87 -3.43 -5.00
C GLY A 71 -14.39 -3.24 -5.32
N LEU A 72 -13.85 -4.16 -6.12
CA LEU A 72 -12.46 -4.10 -6.57
C LEU A 72 -12.40 -3.45 -7.96
N HIS A 73 -11.70 -2.33 -8.04
CA HIS A 73 -11.43 -1.64 -9.31
C HIS A 73 -10.09 -2.10 -9.87
N THR A 74 -9.99 -2.18 -11.20
CA THR A 74 -8.71 -2.27 -11.91
C THR A 74 -8.57 -1.11 -12.88
N TYR A 75 -7.35 -0.62 -13.03
CA TYR A 75 -6.99 0.51 -13.86
C TYR A 75 -5.76 0.17 -14.72
N ASN A 76 -5.69 0.79 -15.89
CA ASN A 76 -4.45 0.85 -16.66
C ASN A 76 -3.40 1.70 -15.89
N LEU A 77 -2.12 1.59 -16.26
CA LEU A 77 -1.04 2.35 -15.62
C LEU A 77 -1.18 3.88 -15.79
N ASP A 78 -1.92 4.33 -16.79
CA ASP A 78 -2.28 5.75 -16.99
C ASP A 78 -3.44 6.23 -16.08
N GLY A 79 -4.01 5.33 -15.28
CA GLY A 79 -5.10 5.60 -14.34
C GLY A 79 -6.50 5.47 -14.93
N THR A 80 -6.65 5.16 -16.22
CA THR A 80 -7.95 4.94 -16.85
C THR A 80 -8.60 3.63 -16.33
N PRO A 81 -9.94 3.59 -16.12
CA PRO A 81 -10.61 2.37 -15.67
C PRO A 81 -10.46 1.21 -16.66
N ASN A 82 -10.20 0.01 -16.15
CA ASN A 82 -10.20 -1.24 -16.92
C ASN A 82 -11.42 -2.11 -16.58
N GLU A 83 -11.67 -2.36 -15.29
CA GLU A 83 -12.79 -3.19 -14.81
C GLU A 83 -13.22 -2.77 -13.40
N LEU A 84 -14.50 -3.01 -13.07
CA LEU A 84 -15.01 -2.96 -11.70
C LEU A 84 -15.69 -4.30 -11.39
N VAL A 85 -15.21 -5.00 -10.38
CA VAL A 85 -15.86 -6.17 -9.78
C VAL A 85 -16.67 -5.72 -8.56
N SER A 86 -17.99 -5.62 -8.72
CA SER A 86 -18.92 -5.14 -7.67
C SER A 86 -19.94 -6.22 -7.29
N ASP A 87 -19.47 -7.30 -6.68
CA ASP A 87 -20.28 -8.44 -6.22
C ASP A 87 -20.88 -8.25 -4.81
N GLY A 88 -20.73 -7.06 -4.23
CA GLY A 88 -21.19 -6.73 -2.88
C GLY A 88 -20.26 -7.19 -1.76
N SER A 89 -19.06 -7.69 -2.08
CA SER A 89 -18.08 -8.18 -1.11
C SER A 89 -17.46 -7.08 -0.23
N LYS A 90 -17.43 -5.82 -0.67
CA LYS A 90 -16.85 -4.68 0.06
C LYS A 90 -15.40 -4.95 0.51
N PRO A 91 -14.46 -5.05 -0.44
CA PRO A 91 -13.06 -5.33 -0.14
C PRO A 91 -12.43 -4.19 0.66
N ASN A 92 -11.48 -4.52 1.54
CA ASN A 92 -10.73 -3.52 2.31
C ASN A 92 -9.30 -3.36 1.79
N ASN A 93 -8.49 -4.41 1.94
CA ASN A 93 -7.13 -4.48 1.43
C ASN A 93 -7.02 -5.55 0.36
N VAL A 94 -6.16 -5.33 -0.63
CA VAL A 94 -5.93 -6.23 -1.75
C VAL A 94 -4.43 -6.46 -1.94
N ASP A 95 -4.06 -7.67 -2.33
CA ASP A 95 -2.70 -8.00 -2.75
C ASP A 95 -2.74 -8.97 -3.95
N VAL A 96 -1.59 -9.12 -4.62
CA VAL A 96 -1.43 -9.98 -5.79
C VAL A 96 -0.52 -11.15 -5.46
N PHE A 97 -0.99 -12.37 -5.72
CA PHE A 97 -0.21 -13.60 -5.57
C PHE A 97 0.06 -14.22 -6.94
N TYR A 98 1.33 -14.42 -7.29
CA TYR A 98 1.73 -14.87 -8.61
C TYR A 98 1.92 -16.39 -8.71
N GLY A 99 1.70 -16.95 -9.90
CA GLY A 99 2.13 -18.31 -10.23
C GLY A 99 1.39 -19.44 -9.49
N PHE A 100 0.16 -19.18 -9.05
CA PHE A 100 -0.67 -20.13 -8.32
C PHE A 100 -1.16 -21.28 -9.23
N LYS A 101 -1.23 -22.50 -8.70
CA LYS A 101 -1.71 -23.69 -9.45
C LYS A 101 -3.20 -23.91 -9.19
N LEU A 102 -4.04 -23.66 -10.19
CA LEU A 102 -5.50 -23.83 -10.12
C LEU A 102 -5.98 -24.69 -11.31
N ASP A 103 -6.62 -25.83 -11.03
CA ASP A 103 -7.15 -26.77 -12.03
C ASP A 103 -6.15 -27.12 -13.14
N GLY A 104 -4.91 -27.41 -12.75
CA GLY A 104 -3.82 -27.75 -13.69
C GLY A 104 -3.26 -26.57 -14.50
N ARG A 105 -3.77 -25.35 -14.30
CA ARG A 105 -3.26 -24.10 -14.90
C ARG A 105 -2.45 -23.30 -13.88
N THR A 106 -1.57 -22.45 -14.39
CA THR A 106 -0.86 -21.46 -13.56
C THR A 106 -1.53 -20.11 -13.76
N VAL A 107 -1.97 -19.47 -12.68
CA VAL A 107 -2.69 -18.20 -12.69
C VAL A 107 -2.10 -17.25 -11.66
N ASP A 108 -2.22 -15.95 -11.91
CA ASP A 108 -2.01 -14.94 -10.88
C ASP A 108 -3.35 -14.64 -10.21
N LEU A 109 -3.32 -14.30 -8.93
CA LEU A 109 -4.51 -14.07 -8.11
C LEU A 109 -4.51 -12.64 -7.58
N ALA A 110 -5.66 -11.99 -7.61
CA ALA A 110 -5.98 -10.87 -6.73
C ALA A 110 -6.68 -11.43 -5.49
N ILE A 111 -6.18 -11.08 -4.31
CA ILE A 111 -6.72 -11.56 -3.04
C ILE A 111 -7.10 -10.35 -2.20
N ALA A 112 -8.37 -10.23 -1.83
CA ALA A 112 -8.82 -9.16 -0.95
C ALA A 112 -9.41 -9.68 0.35
N SER A 113 -9.13 -8.95 1.43
CA SER A 113 -9.93 -9.05 2.65
C SER A 113 -11.29 -8.41 2.40
N VAL A 114 -12.38 -9.05 2.85
CA VAL A 114 -13.75 -8.58 2.59
C VAL A 114 -14.55 -8.41 3.86
N ARG A 115 -15.31 -7.31 3.91
CA ARG A 115 -16.15 -6.92 5.04
C ARG A 115 -17.61 -7.23 4.71
N GLY A 116 -17.98 -8.48 4.89
CA GLY A 116 -19.38 -8.88 4.80
C GLY A 116 -20.17 -8.31 5.98
N GLY A 117 -21.34 -7.72 5.71
CA GLY A 117 -22.25 -7.24 6.75
C GLY A 117 -22.81 -8.38 7.61
N LYS A 118 -24.05 -8.82 7.38
CA LYS A 118 -24.64 -9.96 8.12
C LYS A 118 -24.12 -11.34 7.66
N LYS A 119 -23.20 -11.39 6.71
CA LYS A 119 -22.51 -12.61 6.24
C LYS A 119 -21.02 -12.41 6.47
N ALA A 120 -20.34 -13.46 6.95
CA ALA A 120 -19.03 -13.41 7.58
C ALA A 120 -17.95 -12.63 6.79
N SER A 121 -17.04 -12.00 7.54
CA SER A 121 -15.74 -11.54 7.06
C SER A 121 -14.92 -12.71 6.49
N GLY A 122 -14.05 -12.44 5.54
CA GLY A 122 -13.21 -13.48 4.94
C GLY A 122 -12.25 -12.94 3.90
N VAL A 123 -11.85 -13.84 3.00
CA VAL A 123 -11.05 -13.50 1.83
C VAL A 123 -11.87 -13.76 0.57
N LYS A 124 -11.66 -12.92 -0.43
CA LYS A 124 -12.20 -13.07 -1.77
C LYS A 124 -11.02 -13.18 -2.72
N VAL A 125 -11.10 -14.15 -3.63
CA VAL A 125 -9.98 -14.50 -4.51
C VAL A 125 -10.46 -14.47 -5.95
N TRP A 126 -9.73 -13.74 -6.79
CA TRP A 126 -9.97 -13.70 -8.22
C TRP A 126 -8.72 -14.14 -8.98
N ALA A 127 -8.89 -15.00 -9.98
CA ALA A 127 -7.85 -15.26 -10.96
C ALA A 127 -7.80 -14.11 -11.98
N ILE A 128 -6.59 -13.65 -12.30
CA ILE A 128 -6.33 -12.62 -13.30
C ILE A 128 -5.98 -13.31 -14.61
N ASP A 129 -6.82 -13.12 -15.63
CA ASP A 129 -6.55 -13.63 -16.97
C ASP A 129 -5.59 -12.68 -17.70
N ALA A 130 -4.39 -13.15 -18.03
CA ALA A 130 -3.37 -12.30 -18.63
C ALA A 130 -3.72 -11.81 -20.05
N ALA A 131 -4.49 -12.59 -20.82
CA ALA A 131 -4.83 -12.23 -22.20
C ALA A 131 -5.90 -11.13 -22.27
N THR A 132 -6.88 -11.20 -21.39
CA THR A 132 -8.04 -10.31 -21.35
C THR A 132 -7.92 -9.21 -20.31
N ARG A 133 -7.00 -9.36 -19.34
CA ARG A 133 -6.81 -8.45 -18.20
C ARG A 133 -8.09 -8.30 -17.36
N ARG A 134 -8.83 -9.41 -17.21
CA ARG A 134 -10.09 -9.52 -16.46
C ARG A 134 -9.95 -10.41 -15.24
N LEU A 135 -10.75 -10.12 -14.21
CA LEU A 135 -10.82 -10.90 -12.97
C LEU A 135 -11.96 -11.92 -13.01
N SER A 136 -11.70 -13.15 -12.57
CA SER A 136 -12.70 -14.21 -12.41
C SER A 136 -12.71 -14.73 -10.99
N ASP A 137 -13.88 -14.76 -10.34
CA ASP A 137 -14.01 -15.23 -8.96
C ASP A 137 -13.73 -16.74 -8.85
N VAL A 138 -12.82 -17.10 -7.94
CA VAL A 138 -12.41 -18.47 -7.65
C VAL A 138 -12.46 -18.77 -6.15
N THR A 139 -13.18 -17.97 -5.37
CA THR A 139 -13.20 -18.04 -3.90
C THR A 139 -13.61 -19.43 -3.39
N ASP A 140 -14.62 -20.05 -4.00
CA ASP A 140 -15.12 -21.38 -3.63
C ASP A 140 -14.32 -22.53 -4.26
N ALA A 141 -13.37 -22.25 -5.16
CA ALA A 141 -12.50 -23.29 -5.74
C ALA A 141 -11.45 -23.82 -4.74
N PHE A 142 -11.44 -23.26 -3.52
CA PHE A 142 -10.53 -23.61 -2.43
C PHE A 142 -11.22 -24.32 -1.25
N LEU A 143 -12.52 -24.61 -1.37
CA LEU A 143 -13.33 -25.35 -0.38
C LEU A 143 -13.66 -26.75 -0.88
#